data_AF-A0A554L205-F1
#
_entry.id   AF-A0A554L205-F1
#
_cell.length_a   1.000
_cell.length_b   1.000
_cell.length_c   1.000
_cell.angle_alpha   90.00
_cell.angle_beta   90.00
_cell.angle_gamma   90.00
#
_symmetry.space_group_name_H-M   'P 1'
#
loop_
_entity.id
_entity.type
_entity.pdbx_description
1 polymer ?
#
loop_
_entity_poly.entity_id
_entity_poly.type
_entity_poly.pdbx_seq_one_letter_code
_entity_poly.pdbx_strand_id
1 'polypeptide(L)' 'MQLHANFVAPLAGLVVGALLGGAAGYYFGYDVGWEGALKAHDTEEAQAAVNPYAEVETNPLENVKTNPYEDVKLNPFD' A
#
# COMPACT_ATOMS: atom_id res chain seq x y z
N MET A 1 -21.13 38.31 46.93
CA MET A 1 -20.08 37.96 45.94
C MET A 1 -19.96 36.43 45.77
N GLN A 2 -21.03 35.69 45.45
CA GLN A 2 -20.98 34.22 45.33
C GLN A 2 -21.19 33.68 43.90
N LEU A 3 -21.47 34.55 42.93
CA LEU A 3 -21.82 34.12 41.56
C LEU A 3 -20.61 33.63 40.74
N HIS A 4 -19.38 33.99 41.12
CA HIS A 4 -18.18 33.65 40.35
C HIS A 4 -17.69 32.21 40.59
N ALA A 5 -17.90 31.63 41.79
CA ALA A 5 -17.37 30.31 42.11
C ALA A 5 -18.08 29.16 41.35
N ASN A 6 -19.37 29.33 41.04
CA ASN A 6 -20.19 28.26 40.47
C ASN A 6 -19.99 28.05 38.96
N PHE A 7 -19.47 29.05 38.23
CA PHE A 7 -19.19 28.95 36.79
C PHE A 7 -17.71 28.67 36.50
N VAL A 8 -16.80 29.05 37.39
CA VAL A 8 -15.36 28.82 37.21
C VAL A 8 -15.01 27.33 37.29
N ALA A 9 -15.62 26.59 38.22
CA ALA A 9 -15.38 25.15 38.37
C ALA A 9 -15.76 24.32 37.10
N PRO A 10 -16.96 24.47 36.51
CA PRO A 10 -17.31 23.74 35.29
C PRO A 10 -16.51 24.21 34.06
N LEU A 11 -16.18 25.50 33.95
CA LEU A 11 -15.33 26.00 32.85
C LEU A 11 -13.90 25.47 32.94
N ALA A 12 -13.32 25.40 34.13
CA ALA A 12 -12.01 24.80 34.34
C ALA A 12 -12.02 23.30 33.96
N GLY A 13 -13.07 22.56 34.34
CA GLY A 13 -13.25 21.16 33.94
C GLY A 13 -13.35 20.97 32.42
N LEU A 14 -14.06 21.87 31.74
CA LEU A 14 -14.21 21.82 30.28
C LEU A 14 -12.89 22.08 29.56
N VAL A 15 -12.12 23.09 30.01
CA VAL A 15 -10.80 23.40 29.44
C VAL A 15 -9.82 22.24 29.64
N VAL A 16 -9.77 21.67 30.86
CA VAL A 16 -8.89 20.52 31.14
C VAL A 16 -9.30 19.30 30.32
N GLY A 17 -10.61 19.03 30.21
CA GLY A 17 -11.12 17.94 29.38
C GLY A 17 -10.79 18.12 27.89
N ALA A 18 -10.92 19.35 27.37
CA ALA A 18 -10.59 19.65 25.98
C ALA A 18 -9.08 19.50 25.68
N LEU A 19 -8.21 19.93 26.61
CA LEU A 19 -6.77 19.79 26.46
C LEU A 19 -6.33 18.32 26.49
N LEU A 20 -6.84 17.54 27.45
CA LEU A 20 -6.53 16.11 27.57
C LEU A 20 -7.10 15.31 26.41
N GLY A 21 -8.35 15.58 26.01
CA GLY A 21 -8.98 14.94 24.86
C GLY A 21 -8.30 15.28 23.54
N GLY A 22 -7.88 16.53 23.36
CA GLY A 22 -7.13 16.96 22.19
C GLY A 22 -5.74 16.31 22.10
N ALA A 23 -5.01 16.24 23.21
CA ALA A 23 -3.70 15.58 23.25
C ALA A 23 -3.80 14.07 23.00
N ALA A 24 -4.78 13.39 23.63
CA ALA A 24 -5.04 11.98 23.39
C ALA A 24 -5.46 11.73 21.93
N GLY A 25 -6.39 12.54 21.41
CA GLY A 25 -6.83 12.45 20.02
C GLY A 25 -5.70 12.68 19.02
N TYR A 26 -4.80 13.63 19.28
CA TYR A 26 -3.63 13.86 18.44
C TYR A 26 -2.67 12.67 18.47
N TYR A 27 -2.38 12.12 19.65
CA TYR A 27 -1.49 10.97 19.80
C TYR A 27 -2.03 9.73 19.08
N PHE A 28 -3.28 9.34 19.37
CA PHE A 28 -3.90 8.17 18.73
C PHE A 28 -4.17 8.38 17.23
N GLY A 29 -4.50 9.61 16.82
CA GLY A 29 -4.75 9.94 15.43
C GLY A 29 -3.48 9.93 14.58
N TYR A 30 -2.34 10.33 15.15
CA TYR A 30 -1.05 10.28 14.46
C TYR A 30 -0.64 8.84 14.16
N ASP A 31 -0.65 7.95 15.15
CA ASP A 31 -0.25 6.55 14.97
C ASP A 31 -1.18 5.80 14.00
N VAL A 32 -2.51 5.94 14.16
CA VAL A 32 -3.47 5.21 13.31
C VAL A 32 -3.59 5.81 11.91
N GLY A 33 -3.50 7.13 11.78
CA GLY A 33 -3.65 7.82 10.49
C GLY A 33 -2.39 7.75 9.62
N TRP A 34 -1.21 7.87 10.23
CA TRP A 34 0.05 7.87 9.50
C TRP A 34 0.45 6.47 9.02
N GLU A 35 0.29 5.45 9.86
CA GLU A 35 0.58 4.07 9.45
C GLU A 35 -0.39 3.55 8.39
N GLY A 36 -1.66 3.96 8.45
CA GLY A 36 -2.67 3.62 7.44
C GLY A 36 -2.34 4.24 6.08
N ALA A 37 -1.87 5.49 6.07
CA ALA A 37 -1.48 6.18 4.85
C ALA A 37 -0.20 5.59 4.21
N LEU A 38 0.81 5.23 5.01
CA LEU A 38 2.02 4.58 4.49
C LEU A 38 1.72 3.21 3.89
N LYS A 39 0.90 2.39 4.55
CA LYS A 39 0.50 1.07 4.01
C LYS A 39 -0.30 1.19 2.72
N ALA A 40 -1.15 2.20 2.59
CA ALA A 40 -1.91 2.43 1.36
C ALA A 40 -1.00 2.78 0.17
N HIS A 41 0.04 3.57 0.41
CA HIS A 41 1.01 3.95 -0.63
C HIS A 41 1.82 2.74 -1.13
N ASP A 42 2.35 1.91 -0.22
CA ASP A 42 3.13 0.72 -0.59
C ASP A 42 2.29 -0.30 -1.38
N THR A 43 0.97 -0.33 -1.17
CA THR A 43 0.08 -1.29 -1.85
C THR A 43 -0.27 -0.86 -3.28
N GLU A 44 -0.43 0.44 -3.54
CA GLU A 44 -0.71 0.96 -4.88
C GLU A 44 0.51 0.85 -5.81
N GLU A 45 1.73 1.11 -5.31
CA GLU A 45 2.96 0.97 -6.10
C GLU A 45 3.26 -0.48 -6.45
N ALA A 46 3.02 -1.41 -5.51
CA ALA A 46 3.18 -2.84 -5.76
C ALA A 46 2.18 -3.37 -6.80
N GLN A 47 0.96 -2.82 -6.86
CA GLN A 47 -0.03 -3.20 -7.88
C GLN A 47 0.27 -2.58 -9.24
N ALA A 48 0.83 -1.37 -9.30
CA ALA A 48 1.23 -0.73 -10.55
C ALA A 48 2.44 -1.40 -11.21
N ALA A 49 3.30 -2.08 -10.44
CA ALA A 49 4.50 -2.76 -10.93
C ALA A 49 4.25 -4.16 -11.53
N VAL A 50 3.06 -4.73 -11.36
CA VAL A 50 2.72 -6.04 -11.96
C VAL A 50 2.36 -5.84 -13.42
N ASN A 51 3.33 -6.03 -14.33
CA ASN A 51 3.07 -6.01 -15.77
C ASN A 51 2.24 -7.27 -16.14
N PRO A 52 0.96 -7.12 -16.54
CA PRO A 52 0.11 -8.26 -16.88
C PRO A 52 0.54 -8.98 -18.17
N TYR A 53 1.51 -8.43 -18.90
CA TYR A 53 2.08 -9.00 -20.12
C TYR A 53 3.47 -9.61 -19.90
N ALA A 54 3.95 -9.73 -18.65
CA ALA A 54 5.25 -10.31 -18.35
C ALA A 54 5.40 -11.77 -18.85
N GLU A 55 4.29 -12.49 -18.97
CA GLU A 55 4.25 -13.89 -19.45
C GLU A 55 3.92 -14.01 -20.94
N VAL A 56 3.74 -12.89 -21.66
CA VAL A 56 3.43 -12.92 -23.09
C VAL A 56 4.72 -12.91 -23.90
N GLU A 57 5.02 -14.04 -24.52
CA GLU A 57 6.09 -14.13 -25.51
C GLU A 57 5.85 -13.13 -26.64
N THR A 58 6.85 -12.30 -26.94
CA THR A 58 6.74 -11.21 -27.93
C THR A 58 6.61 -11.75 -29.35
N ASN A 59 7.05 -13.01 -29.58
CA ASN A 59 6.98 -13.70 -30.85
C ASN A 59 6.51 -15.16 -30.67
N PRO A 60 5.27 -15.50 -31.06
CA PRO A 60 4.72 -16.86 -30.96
C PRO A 60 5.46 -17.94 -31.76
N LEU A 61 6.38 -17.55 -32.65
CA LEU A 61 7.17 -18.48 -33.47
C LEU A 61 8.61 -18.63 -32.99
N GLU A 62 9.00 -17.95 -31.91
CA GLU A 62 10.38 -17.95 -31.40
C GLU A 62 10.88 -19.37 -31.07
N ASN A 63 9.98 -20.22 -30.58
CA ASN A 63 10.30 -21.59 -30.19
C ASN A 63 9.88 -22.65 -31.22
N VAL A 64 9.48 -22.24 -32.44
CA VAL A 64 9.06 -23.16 -33.49
C VAL A 64 10.25 -23.52 -34.38
N LYS A 65 10.62 -24.80 -34.41
CA LYS A 65 11.61 -25.31 -35.37
C LYS A 65 11.16 -25.00 -36.80
N THR A 66 11.96 -24.19 -37.51
CA THR A 66 11.66 -23.80 -38.89
C THR A 66 11.77 -25.00 -39.84
N ASN A 67 12.62 -25.97 -39.51
CA ASN A 67 12.75 -27.23 -40.26
C ASN A 67 12.53 -28.45 -39.33
N PRO A 68 11.44 -29.21 -39.52
CA PRO A 68 11.15 -30.42 -38.74
C PRO A 68 12.20 -31.54 -38.90
N TYR A 69 13.04 -31.49 -39.93
CA TYR A 69 14.03 -32.52 -40.27
C TYR A 69 15.48 -32.06 -40.03
N GLU A 70 15.69 -30.93 -39.36
CA GLU A 70 17.04 -30.40 -39.08
C GLU A 70 17.92 -31.39 -38.31
N ASP A 71 17.31 -32.17 -37.42
CA ASP A 71 18.00 -33.18 -36.62
C ASP A 71 18.07 -34.56 -37.32
N VAL A 72 17.57 -34.69 -38.55
CA VAL A 72 17.59 -35.97 -39.28
C VAL A 72 18.90 -36.11 -40.03
N LYS A 73 19.62 -37.18 -39.71
CA LYS A 73 20.86 -37.55 -40.39
C LYS A 73 20.54 -37.87 -41.86
N LEU A 74 20.94 -36.96 -42.76
CA LEU A 74 20.68 -37.05 -44.21
C LEU A 74 21.39 -38.26 -44.85
N ASN A 75 22.47 -38.75 -44.23
CA ASN A 75 23.22 -39.90 -44.70
C ASN A 75 23.08 -41.08 -43.72
N PRO A 76 22.39 -42.17 -44.12
CA PRO A 76 22.26 -43.37 -43.30
C PRO A 76 23.54 -44.22 -43.23
N PHE A 77 24.61 -43.83 -43.92
CA PHE A 77 25.91 -44.54 -43.93
C PHE A 77 27.06 -43.76 -43.25
N ASP A 78 26.77 -42.65 -42.55
CA ASP A 78 27.70 -41.92 -41.66
C ASP A 78 27.51 -42.29 -40.18
#